data_AF-A0AAP7A556-F1
#
_entry.id   AF-A0AAP7A556-F1
#
_cell.length_a   1.000
_cell.length_b   1.000
_cell.length_c   1.000
_cell.angle_alpha   90.00
_cell.angle_beta   90.00
_cell.angle_gamma   90.00
#
_symmetry.space_group_name_H-M   'P 1'
#
loop_
_entity.id
_entity.type
_entity.pdbx_description
1 polymer ?
#
loop_
_entity_poly.entity_id
_entity_poly.type
_entity_poly.pdbx_seq_one_letter_code
_entity_poly.pdbx_strand_id
1 'polypeptide(L)'
;MYVIFALFGLVGFTVYLVLGVASAQGKNGKAKKQFALSAMCLVLCAIGLYEIGSKPSETKEVDTVEKLTSSPVASNEQIQTKSIEQPASSLADGMTPEQFVDSFNNESKNLGLDMYISQLKIQKGEANVDVFNHQLTDRVGVMGSVNKSDNTLSFAEILLVPDGTDQSLLDVSNAMGILIKVTNADLPFEEVKKITTDSLNAVTEAVVRKTIVKNGIEYKFMKTANGFVFRASESK
;
A
#
# COMPACT_ATOMS: atom_id res chain seq x y z
N MET A 1 10.68 3.60 18.10
CA MET A 1 10.64 3.25 19.54
C MET A 1 9.45 3.87 20.25
N TYR A 2 9.20 5.18 20.11
CA TYR A 2 8.08 5.90 20.75
C TYR A 2 6.67 5.45 20.32
N VAL A 3 6.50 5.07 19.05
CA VAL A 3 5.25 4.50 18.53
C VAL A 3 4.86 3.19 19.25
N ILE A 4 5.86 2.39 19.63
CA ILE A 4 5.64 1.14 20.38
C ILE A 4 5.12 1.44 21.79
N PHE A 5 5.68 2.46 22.46
CA PHE A 5 5.19 2.91 23.77
C PHE A 5 3.77 3.50 23.70
N ALA A 6 3.43 4.23 22.64
CA ALA A 6 2.08 4.76 22.43
C ALA A 6 1.04 3.64 22.25
N LEU A 7 1.39 2.59 21.47
CA LEU A 7 0.55 1.40 21.26
C LEU A 7 0.34 0.61 22.55
N PHE A 8 1.40 0.31 23.32
CA PHE A 8 1.27 -0.38 24.60
C PHE A 8 0.49 0.44 25.63
N GLY A 9 0.68 1.76 25.66
CA GLY A 9 -0.09 2.66 26.52
C GLY A 9 -1.57 2.66 26.20
N LEU A 10 -1.93 2.71 24.91
CA LEU A 10 -3.31 2.71 24.44
C LEU A 10 -4.03 1.38 24.76
N VAL A 11 -3.38 0.24 24.48
CA VAL A 11 -3.93 -1.10 24.76
C VAL A 11 -4.08 -1.33 26.27
N GLY A 12 -3.06 -0.94 27.06
CA GLY A 12 -3.14 -1.02 28.52
C GLY A 12 -4.27 -0.16 29.08
N PHE A 13 -4.43 1.06 28.57
CA PHE A 13 -5.50 1.98 28.98
C PHE A 13 -6.89 1.39 28.76
N THR A 14 -7.19 0.86 27.58
CA THR A 14 -8.50 0.25 27.28
C THR A 14 -8.79 -0.96 28.16
N VAL A 15 -7.81 -1.86 28.33
CA VAL A 15 -7.98 -3.05 29.18
C VAL A 15 -8.27 -2.66 30.63
N TYR A 16 -7.49 -1.75 31.21
CA TYR A 16 -7.67 -1.32 32.60
C TYR A 16 -8.92 -0.46 32.81
N LEU A 17 -9.38 0.28 31.79
CA LEU A 17 -10.62 1.03 31.84
C LEU A 17 -11.83 0.08 31.91
N VAL A 18 -11.87 -0.95 31.06
CA VAL A 18 -12.96 -1.96 31.07
C VAL A 18 -12.98 -2.73 32.40
N LEU A 19 -11.81 -3.14 32.90
CA LEU A 19 -11.68 -3.78 34.22
C LEU A 19 -12.07 -2.84 35.37
N GLY A 20 -11.77 -1.54 35.25
CA GLY A 20 -12.17 -0.51 36.20
C GLY A 20 -13.69 -0.36 36.30
N VAL A 21 -14.38 -0.27 35.15
CA VAL A 21 -15.84 -0.19 35.07
C VAL A 21 -16.50 -1.44 35.64
N ALA A 22 -16.04 -2.63 35.26
CA ALA A 22 -16.53 -3.90 35.79
C ALA A 22 -16.32 -4.00 37.32
N SER A 23 -15.15 -3.54 37.81
CA SER A 23 -14.85 -3.54 39.24
C SER A 23 -15.64 -2.48 40.03
N ALA A 24 -16.11 -1.40 39.41
CA ALA A 24 -16.94 -0.38 40.05
C ALA A 24 -18.35 -0.89 40.35
N GLN A 25 -18.90 -1.73 39.46
CA GLN A 25 -20.18 -2.39 39.66
C GLN A 25 -20.11 -3.47 40.76
N GLY A 26 -18.97 -4.15 40.88
CA GLY A 26 -18.76 -5.21 41.88
C GLY A 26 -18.57 -4.75 43.33
N LYS A 27 -18.62 -3.44 43.65
CA LYS A 27 -18.40 -2.86 45.01
C LYS A 27 -17.15 -3.34 45.77
N ASN A 28 -16.18 -3.95 45.09
CA ASN A 28 -15.06 -4.68 45.72
C ASN A 28 -13.85 -3.81 46.10
N GLY A 29 -13.96 -2.49 46.15
CA GLY A 29 -12.88 -1.56 46.54
C GLY A 29 -11.66 -1.51 45.60
N LYS A 30 -11.48 -2.50 44.72
CA LYS A 30 -10.38 -2.61 43.74
C LYS A 30 -10.49 -1.60 42.60
N ALA A 31 -11.66 -1.01 42.38
CA ALA A 31 -11.90 -0.05 41.31
C ALA A 31 -10.94 1.15 41.39
N LYS A 32 -10.66 1.67 42.60
CA LYS A 32 -9.74 2.80 42.79
C LYS A 32 -8.32 2.51 42.30
N LYS A 33 -7.83 1.26 42.48
CA LYS A 33 -6.50 0.85 42.01
C LYS A 33 -6.46 0.67 40.50
N GLN A 34 -7.53 0.14 39.90
CA GLN A 34 -7.61 -0.06 38.44
C GLN A 34 -7.76 1.27 37.68
N PHE A 35 -8.53 2.22 38.21
CA PHE A 35 -8.62 3.56 37.65
C PHE A 35 -7.31 4.35 37.78
N ALA A 36 -6.57 4.20 38.89
CA ALA A 36 -5.25 4.81 39.04
C ALA A 36 -4.24 4.25 38.01
N LEU A 37 -4.28 2.94 37.76
CA LEU A 37 -3.40 2.30 36.78
C LEU A 37 -3.76 2.68 35.33
N SER A 38 -5.06 2.80 35.02
CA SER A 38 -5.55 3.33 33.74
C SER A 38 -5.06 4.77 33.49
N ALA A 39 -5.16 5.65 34.50
CA ALA A 39 -4.66 7.02 34.39
C ALA A 39 -3.14 7.08 34.13
N MET A 40 -2.36 6.19 34.76
CA MET A 40 -0.91 6.08 34.52
C MET A 40 -0.59 5.64 33.08
N CYS A 41 -1.32 4.68 32.52
CA CYS A 41 -1.17 4.25 31.12
C CYS A 41 -1.54 5.37 30.14
N LEU A 42 -2.53 6.21 30.47
CA LEU A 42 -2.92 7.35 29.65
C LEU A 42 -1.83 8.42 29.60
N VAL A 43 -1.14 8.68 30.72
CA VAL A 43 0.01 9.59 30.77
C VAL A 43 1.16 9.07 29.90
N LEU A 44 1.46 7.76 29.96
CA LEU A 44 2.48 7.14 29.09
C LEU A 44 2.11 7.24 27.59
N CYS A 45 0.83 7.09 27.25
CA CYS A 45 0.34 7.28 25.89
C CYS A 45 0.52 8.74 25.42
N ALA A 46 0.19 9.72 26.27
CA ALA A 46 0.34 11.14 25.97
C ALA A 46 1.81 11.54 25.74
N ILE A 47 2.76 10.99 26.50
CA ILE A 47 4.21 11.22 26.28
C ILE A 47 4.65 10.67 24.91
N GLY A 48 4.15 9.48 24.53
CA GLY A 48 4.44 8.88 23.22
C GLY A 48 3.90 9.72 22.05
N LEU A 49 2.76 10.40 22.25
CA LEU A 49 2.14 11.25 21.23
C LEU A 49 2.76 12.67 21.16
N TYR A 50 3.26 13.20 22.28
CA TYR A 50 3.84 14.54 22.34
C TYR A 50 5.08 14.71 21.44
N GLU A 51 5.93 13.69 21.33
CA GLU A 51 7.10 13.75 20.42
C GLU A 51 6.73 13.64 18.94
N ILE A 52 5.59 13.00 18.61
CA ILE A 52 5.12 12.87 17.22
C ILE A 52 4.60 14.23 16.70
N GLY A 53 4.03 15.06 17.58
CA GLY A 53 3.53 16.40 17.23
C GLY A 53 4.56 17.53 17.25
N SER A 54 5.80 17.28 17.69
CA SER A 54 6.79 18.35 17.93
C SER A 54 7.77 18.59 16.77
N LYS A 55 7.64 17.90 15.62
CA LYS A 55 8.46 18.18 14.44
C LYS A 55 7.74 19.15 13.50
N PRO A 56 8.27 20.37 13.27
CA PRO A 56 7.75 21.27 12.26
C PRO A 56 8.05 20.69 10.87
N SER A 57 7.02 20.45 10.07
CA SER A 57 7.18 20.19 8.64
C SER A 57 7.45 21.53 7.96
N GLU A 58 8.65 21.71 7.41
CA GLU A 58 9.01 22.85 6.56
C GLU A 58 8.16 22.83 5.28
N THR A 59 7.11 23.66 5.25
CA THR A 59 6.44 24.06 4.02
C THR A 59 7.23 25.20 3.39
N LYS A 60 7.89 24.94 2.26
CA LYS A 60 8.40 26.01 1.39
C LYS A 60 7.26 26.54 0.53
N GLU A 61 6.86 27.77 0.84
CA GLU A 61 6.21 28.68 -0.10
C GLU A 61 7.10 28.91 -1.33
N VAL A 62 6.49 28.88 -2.52
CA VAL A 62 6.86 29.80 -3.59
C VAL A 62 5.56 30.43 -4.11
N ASP A 63 5.48 31.71 -3.82
CA ASP A 63 4.50 32.69 -4.27
C ASP A 63 4.75 33.06 -5.74
N THR A 64 3.71 33.49 -6.46
CA THR A 64 3.69 34.55 -7.51
C THR A 64 2.53 34.37 -8.54
N VAL A 65 1.46 35.15 -8.29
CA VAL A 65 0.71 36.06 -9.23
C VAL A 65 -0.51 35.53 -10.03
N GLU A 66 -1.70 35.81 -9.47
CA GLU A 66 -2.84 36.62 -9.99
C GLU A 66 -2.82 37.01 -11.52
N LYS A 67 -3.88 37.08 -12.34
CA LYS A 67 -5.33 37.26 -12.14
C LYS A 67 -6.04 37.54 -13.51
N LEU A 68 -7.34 37.16 -13.61
CA LEU A 68 -8.44 37.67 -14.50
C LEU A 68 -8.44 37.25 -16.00
N THR A 69 -9.53 36.88 -16.72
CA THR A 69 -11.01 36.85 -16.51
C THR A 69 -11.70 35.98 -17.60
N SER A 70 -12.88 35.42 -17.26
CA SER A 70 -14.10 35.18 -18.09
C SER A 70 -14.16 34.20 -19.29
N SER A 71 -15.04 33.20 -19.13
CA SER A 71 -15.81 32.31 -20.05
C SER A 71 -16.42 32.99 -21.32
N PRO A 72 -17.00 32.27 -22.33
CA PRO A 72 -17.69 30.97 -22.24
C PRO A 72 -17.69 29.96 -23.44
N VAL A 73 -18.02 28.70 -23.09
CA VAL A 73 -18.86 27.70 -23.82
C VAL A 73 -18.31 26.92 -25.04
N ALA A 74 -18.27 25.59 -24.81
CA ALA A 74 -18.51 24.43 -25.69
C ALA A 74 -17.65 24.20 -26.94
N SER A 75 -16.94 23.06 -26.98
CA SER A 75 -17.09 22.02 -28.01
C SER A 75 -16.13 20.83 -27.76
N ASN A 76 -16.68 19.61 -27.74
CA ASN A 76 -16.05 18.31 -28.00
C ASN A 76 -14.59 18.08 -27.55
N GLU A 77 -14.42 17.44 -26.40
CA GLU A 77 -13.17 16.80 -26.01
C GLU A 77 -13.18 15.33 -26.48
N GLN A 78 -12.74 15.11 -27.73
CA GLN A 78 -12.11 13.84 -28.08
C GLN A 78 -10.76 13.78 -27.37
N ILE A 79 -10.69 13.00 -26.30
CA ILE A 79 -9.42 12.64 -25.67
C ILE A 79 -8.65 11.75 -26.67
N GLN A 80 -7.84 12.39 -27.52
CA GLN A 80 -6.73 11.72 -28.19
C GLN A 80 -5.68 11.46 -27.13
N THR A 81 -5.70 10.25 -26.59
CA THR A 81 -4.62 9.70 -25.78
C THR A 81 -3.37 9.62 -26.67
N LYS A 82 -2.50 10.62 -26.55
CA LYS A 82 -1.17 10.58 -27.14
C LYS A 82 -0.39 9.48 -26.41
N SER A 83 -0.42 8.29 -26.99
CA SER A 83 0.40 7.15 -26.56
C SER A 83 1.86 7.58 -26.65
N ILE A 84 2.46 7.87 -25.50
CA ILE A 84 3.92 7.90 -25.39
C ILE A 84 4.31 6.44 -25.44
N GLU A 85 4.92 6.05 -26.55
CA GLU A 85 5.46 4.71 -26.80
C GLU A 85 6.49 4.40 -25.71
N GLN A 86 6.04 3.68 -24.69
CA GLN A 86 6.85 3.17 -23.60
C GLN A 86 7.46 1.84 -24.09
N PRO A 87 8.75 1.56 -23.84
CA PRO A 87 9.30 0.26 -24.19
C PRO A 87 8.61 -0.80 -23.33
N ALA A 88 7.68 -1.53 -23.93
CA ALA A 88 6.99 -2.64 -23.29
C ALA A 88 8.00 -3.78 -23.08
N SER A 89 8.60 -3.87 -21.90
CA SER A 89 9.08 -5.15 -21.38
C SER A 89 8.03 -5.65 -20.40
N SER A 90 7.44 -6.81 -20.65
CA SER A 90 6.63 -7.49 -19.65
C SER A 90 7.54 -8.19 -18.64
N LEU A 91 6.98 -8.68 -17.53
CA LEU A 91 7.77 -9.47 -16.59
C LEU A 91 8.34 -10.73 -17.26
N ALA A 92 7.59 -11.35 -18.17
CA ALA A 92 8.01 -12.53 -18.93
C ALA A 92 9.10 -12.24 -19.99
N ASP A 93 9.33 -10.97 -20.31
CA ASP A 93 10.38 -10.54 -21.26
C ASP A 93 11.65 -10.07 -20.54
N GLY A 94 11.81 -10.38 -19.25
CA GLY A 94 13.00 -10.01 -18.47
C GLY A 94 13.03 -8.54 -18.04
N MET A 95 11.92 -8.03 -17.51
CA MET A 95 11.85 -6.66 -16.98
C MET A 95 12.93 -6.39 -15.92
N THR A 96 13.63 -5.26 -16.02
CA THR A 96 14.63 -4.80 -15.04
C THR A 96 14.01 -3.94 -13.92
N PRO A 97 14.67 -3.76 -12.76
CA PRO A 97 14.20 -2.87 -11.69
C PRO A 97 13.88 -1.45 -12.15
N GLU A 98 14.73 -0.88 -13.00
CA GLU A 98 14.56 0.46 -13.54
C GLU A 98 13.32 0.54 -14.43
N GLN A 99 13.15 -0.42 -15.35
CA GLN A 99 11.96 -0.52 -16.20
C GLN A 99 10.68 -0.71 -15.39
N PHE A 100 10.74 -1.48 -14.29
CA PHE A 100 9.62 -1.65 -13.39
C PHE A 100 9.20 -0.32 -12.75
N VAL A 101 10.16 0.46 -12.24
CA VAL A 101 9.89 1.78 -11.64
C VAL A 101 9.28 2.74 -12.64
N ASP A 102 9.90 2.86 -13.81
CA ASP A 102 9.43 3.76 -14.85
C ASP A 102 8.01 3.40 -15.28
N SER A 103 7.75 2.10 -15.47
CA SER A 103 6.44 1.62 -15.87
C SER A 103 5.38 1.79 -14.79
N PHE A 104 5.73 1.51 -13.53
CA PHE A 104 4.83 1.68 -12.39
C PHE A 104 4.44 3.16 -12.22
N ASN A 105 5.43 4.05 -12.25
CA ASN A 105 5.22 5.48 -12.07
C ASN A 105 4.44 6.08 -13.24
N ASN A 106 4.69 5.62 -14.48
CA ASN A 106 3.92 6.07 -15.63
C ASN A 106 2.46 5.63 -15.53
N GLU A 107 2.19 4.37 -15.17
CA GLU A 107 0.83 3.87 -15.03
C GLU A 107 0.08 4.58 -13.89
N SER A 108 0.75 4.78 -12.75
CA SER A 108 0.20 5.57 -11.63
C SER A 108 -0.19 6.99 -12.06
N LYS A 109 0.69 7.67 -12.80
CA LYS A 109 0.42 9.00 -13.36
C LYS A 109 -0.74 8.99 -14.36
N ASN A 110 -0.80 8.02 -15.26
CA ASN A 110 -1.86 7.90 -16.27
C ASN A 110 -3.24 7.73 -15.61
N LEU A 111 -3.28 7.06 -14.46
CA LEU A 111 -4.49 6.86 -13.67
C LEU A 111 -4.79 8.03 -12.72
N GLY A 112 -3.94 9.07 -12.67
CA GLY A 112 -4.09 10.20 -11.75
C GLY A 112 -3.91 9.82 -10.28
N LEU A 113 -3.10 8.80 -10.01
CA LEU A 113 -2.86 8.27 -8.66
C LEU A 113 -1.59 8.88 -8.05
N ASP A 114 -1.58 8.96 -6.72
CA ASP A 114 -0.41 9.37 -5.94
C ASP A 114 0.32 8.15 -5.36
N MET A 115 0.71 7.23 -6.24
CA MET A 115 1.48 6.03 -5.88
C MET A 115 2.78 5.99 -6.67
N TYR A 116 3.88 6.41 -6.06
CA TYR A 116 5.16 6.54 -6.76
C TYR A 116 6.28 5.80 -6.05
N ILE A 117 7.11 5.13 -6.85
CA ILE A 117 8.39 4.58 -6.41
C ILE A 117 9.44 5.66 -6.66
N SER A 118 9.85 6.35 -5.59
CA SER A 118 10.85 7.43 -5.69
C SER A 118 12.26 6.90 -5.90
N GLN A 119 12.61 5.79 -5.25
CA GLN A 119 13.87 5.10 -5.43
C GLN A 119 13.76 3.64 -4.98
N LEU A 120 14.12 2.69 -5.85
CA LEU A 120 14.31 1.31 -5.42
C LEU A 120 15.63 1.17 -4.67
N LYS A 121 15.54 0.72 -3.42
CA LYS A 121 16.69 0.28 -2.64
C LYS A 121 16.80 -1.23 -2.74
N ILE A 122 17.68 -1.68 -3.63
CA ILE A 122 18.01 -3.11 -3.77
C ILE A 122 18.94 -3.50 -2.62
N GLN A 123 18.50 -4.47 -1.83
CA GLN A 123 19.22 -5.03 -0.69
C GLN A 123 19.65 -6.45 -1.01
N LYS A 124 20.81 -6.83 -0.46
CA LYS A 124 21.36 -8.17 -0.68
C LYS A 124 20.41 -9.23 -0.15
N GLY A 125 19.93 -10.09 -1.04
CA GLY A 125 19.06 -11.22 -0.70
C GLY A 125 19.84 -12.55 -0.59
N GLU A 126 19.13 -13.60 -0.22
CA GLU A 126 19.67 -14.96 -0.15
C GLU A 126 19.90 -15.57 -1.53
N ALA A 127 20.85 -16.51 -1.62
CA ALA A 127 21.16 -17.27 -2.83
C ALA A 127 21.34 -16.36 -4.07
N ASN A 128 20.54 -16.60 -5.11
CA ASN A 128 20.67 -15.98 -6.43
C ASN A 128 19.78 -14.76 -6.63
N VAL A 129 19.13 -14.25 -5.58
CA VAL A 129 18.25 -13.10 -5.68
C VAL A 129 18.66 -11.98 -4.73
N ASP A 130 18.49 -10.75 -5.19
CA ASP A 130 18.41 -9.57 -4.35
C ASP A 130 16.95 -9.14 -4.19
N VAL A 131 16.66 -8.30 -3.20
CA VAL A 131 15.29 -7.90 -2.88
C VAL A 131 15.17 -6.40 -2.81
N PHE A 132 14.01 -5.87 -3.18
CA PHE A 132 13.68 -4.47 -2.95
C PHE A 132 12.36 -4.37 -2.20
N ASN A 133 12.19 -3.27 -1.47
CA ASN A 133 10.92 -2.86 -0.91
C ASN A 133 10.77 -1.35 -1.01
N HIS A 134 9.53 -0.90 -1.11
CA HIS A 134 9.18 0.52 -1.12
C HIS A 134 7.76 0.70 -0.59
N GLN A 135 7.54 1.75 0.20
CA GLN A 135 6.20 2.09 0.69
C GLN A 135 5.54 3.03 -0.32
N LEU A 136 4.36 2.68 -0.84
CA LEU A 136 3.62 3.51 -1.80
C LEU A 136 2.66 4.47 -1.09
N THR A 137 1.91 3.96 -0.11
CA THR A 137 1.00 4.72 0.75
C THR A 137 1.11 4.19 2.17
N ASP A 138 0.39 4.73 3.16
CA ASP A 138 0.40 4.18 4.53
C ASP A 138 -0.07 2.71 4.64
N ARG A 139 -0.75 2.20 3.60
CA ARG A 139 -1.40 0.87 3.61
C ARG A 139 -0.89 -0.08 2.53
N VAL A 140 -0.16 0.45 1.55
CA VAL A 140 0.28 -0.27 0.37
C VAL A 140 1.80 -0.19 0.27
N GLY A 141 2.45 -1.36 0.32
CA GLY A 141 3.87 -1.52 0.00
C GLY A 141 4.05 -2.30 -1.29
N VAL A 142 5.16 -2.06 -1.98
CA VAL A 142 5.62 -2.88 -3.10
C VAL A 142 6.95 -3.52 -2.73
N MET A 143 7.13 -4.79 -3.07
CA MET A 143 8.42 -5.46 -2.97
C MET A 143 8.59 -6.44 -4.12
N GLY A 144 9.81 -6.93 -4.30
CA GLY A 144 10.11 -7.89 -5.34
C GLY A 144 11.49 -8.46 -5.19
N SER A 145 11.83 -9.35 -6.11
CA SER A 145 13.17 -9.92 -6.20
C SER A 145 13.79 -9.68 -7.56
N VAL A 146 15.11 -9.54 -7.56
CA VAL A 146 15.94 -9.33 -8.75
C VAL A 146 16.91 -10.50 -8.86
N ASN A 147 16.96 -11.14 -10.01
CA ASN A 147 17.91 -12.19 -10.29
C ASN A 147 19.33 -11.61 -10.39
N LYS A 148 20.27 -12.15 -9.60
CA LYS A 148 21.68 -11.69 -9.60
C LYS A 148 22.44 -12.02 -10.89
N SER A 149 21.94 -12.97 -11.67
CA SER A 149 22.58 -13.45 -12.91
C SER A 149 22.49 -12.46 -14.05
N ASP A 150 21.34 -11.81 -14.18
CA ASP A 150 20.89 -11.11 -15.38
C ASP A 150 20.16 -9.79 -15.06
N ASN A 151 20.03 -9.44 -13.78
CA ASN A 151 19.43 -8.20 -13.29
C ASN A 151 17.96 -8.01 -13.71
N THR A 152 17.24 -9.11 -13.91
CA THR A 152 15.81 -9.13 -14.24
C THR A 152 14.96 -9.36 -12.98
N LEU A 153 13.71 -8.90 -12.96
CA LEU A 153 12.77 -9.20 -11.89
C LEU A 153 12.36 -10.67 -11.96
N SER A 154 12.46 -11.38 -10.84
CA SER A 154 11.84 -12.70 -10.71
C SER A 154 10.36 -12.60 -10.33
N PHE A 155 10.01 -11.61 -9.50
CA PHE A 155 8.63 -11.27 -9.16
C PHE A 155 8.53 -9.84 -8.64
N ALA A 156 7.31 -9.29 -8.69
CA ALA A 156 6.91 -8.12 -7.94
C ALA A 156 5.59 -8.41 -7.20
N GLU A 157 5.42 -7.84 -6.02
CA GLU A 157 4.23 -8.03 -5.21
C GLU A 157 3.84 -6.77 -4.44
N ILE A 158 2.53 -6.63 -4.26
CA ILE A 158 1.93 -5.60 -3.42
C ILE A 158 1.56 -6.22 -2.08
N LEU A 159 1.98 -5.57 -1.00
CA LEU A 159 1.56 -5.83 0.37
C LEU A 159 0.47 -4.86 0.75
N LEU A 160 -0.62 -5.39 1.28
CA LEU A 160 -1.85 -4.66 1.50
C LEU A 160 -2.28 -4.84 2.95
N VAL A 161 -2.42 -3.75 3.68
CA VAL A 161 -2.98 -3.74 5.04
C VAL A 161 -4.28 -2.92 5.02
N PRO A 162 -5.41 -3.51 4.61
CA PRO A 162 -6.67 -2.78 4.59
C PRO A 162 -7.15 -2.52 6.02
N ASP A 163 -7.67 -1.32 6.24
CA ASP A 163 -8.27 -0.90 7.51
C ASP A 163 -9.80 -0.98 7.50
N GLY A 164 -10.37 -1.53 6.42
CA GLY A 164 -11.82 -1.68 6.24
C GLY A 164 -12.51 -0.45 5.65
N THR A 165 -11.77 0.61 5.32
CA THR A 165 -12.34 1.79 4.64
C THR A 165 -12.45 1.58 3.14
N ASP A 166 -13.41 2.26 2.50
CA ASP A 166 -13.54 2.28 1.03
C ASP A 166 -12.26 2.78 0.35
N GLN A 167 -11.59 3.77 0.94
CA GLN A 167 -10.31 4.27 0.44
C GLN A 167 -9.25 3.18 0.43
N SER A 168 -9.17 2.36 1.48
CA SER A 168 -8.23 1.23 1.50
C SER A 168 -8.51 0.23 0.40
N LEU A 169 -9.79 -0.03 0.08
CA LEU A 169 -10.17 -0.91 -1.03
C LEU A 169 -9.79 -0.32 -2.39
N LEU A 170 -9.95 0.99 -2.58
CA LEU A 170 -9.51 1.69 -3.78
C LEU A 170 -7.99 1.65 -3.94
N ASP A 171 -7.24 1.96 -2.88
CA ASP A 171 -5.77 1.92 -2.88
C ASP A 171 -5.27 0.52 -3.25
N VAL A 172 -5.89 -0.52 -2.66
CA VAL A 172 -5.60 -1.93 -2.97
C VAL A 172 -5.87 -2.23 -4.44
N SER A 173 -7.08 -1.94 -4.91
CA SER A 173 -7.52 -2.26 -6.27
C SER A 173 -6.63 -1.56 -7.32
N ASN A 174 -6.27 -0.30 -7.06
CA ASN A 174 -5.43 0.50 -7.93
C ASN A 174 -4.00 -0.05 -7.97
N ALA A 175 -3.40 -0.38 -6.82
CA ALA A 175 -2.06 -0.96 -6.78
C ALA A 175 -1.99 -2.32 -7.49
N MET A 176 -3.02 -3.16 -7.34
CA MET A 176 -3.14 -4.42 -8.07
C MET A 176 -3.27 -4.18 -9.58
N GLY A 177 -4.12 -3.23 -9.99
CA GLY A 177 -4.31 -2.86 -11.39
C GLY A 177 -3.01 -2.38 -12.04
N ILE A 178 -2.28 -1.49 -11.37
CA ILE A 178 -0.95 -1.03 -11.83
C ILE A 178 0.00 -2.23 -11.96
N LEU A 179 0.11 -3.09 -10.93
CA LEU A 179 1.04 -4.22 -10.98
C LEU A 179 0.72 -5.16 -12.16
N ILE A 180 -0.57 -5.47 -12.40
CA ILE A 180 -1.00 -6.30 -13.53
C ILE A 180 -0.60 -5.62 -14.84
N LYS A 181 -0.88 -4.32 -14.98
CA LYS A 181 -0.60 -3.58 -16.22
C LYS A 181 0.89 -3.45 -16.49
N VAL A 182 1.70 -3.20 -15.47
CA VAL A 182 3.16 -3.13 -15.59
C VAL A 182 3.72 -4.49 -15.99
N THR A 183 3.33 -5.56 -15.30
CA THR A 183 3.88 -6.90 -15.55
C THR A 183 3.35 -7.55 -16.82
N ASN A 184 2.29 -7.00 -17.42
CA ASN A 184 1.63 -7.51 -18.62
C ASN A 184 0.95 -6.35 -19.39
N ALA A 185 1.78 -5.53 -20.03
CA ALA A 185 1.40 -4.27 -20.67
C ALA A 185 0.32 -4.43 -21.75
N ASP A 186 0.25 -5.58 -22.41
CA ASP A 186 -0.71 -5.83 -23.49
C ASP A 186 -2.09 -6.27 -22.99
N LEU A 187 -2.28 -6.48 -21.68
CA LEU A 187 -3.60 -6.84 -21.17
C LEU A 187 -4.60 -5.69 -21.39
N PRO A 188 -5.77 -5.99 -21.98
CA PRO A 188 -6.84 -5.01 -22.09
C PRO A 188 -7.40 -4.68 -20.71
N PHE A 189 -7.92 -3.46 -20.56
CA PHE A 189 -8.45 -2.96 -19.29
C PHE A 189 -9.48 -3.91 -18.65
N GLU A 190 -10.37 -4.50 -19.44
CA GLU A 190 -11.39 -5.43 -18.94
C GLU A 190 -10.79 -6.70 -18.31
N GLU A 191 -9.67 -7.20 -18.85
CA GLU A 191 -8.97 -8.34 -18.26
C GLU A 191 -8.25 -7.93 -16.97
N VAL A 192 -7.63 -6.74 -16.93
CA VAL A 192 -7.04 -6.19 -15.70
C VAL A 192 -8.10 -6.09 -14.60
N LYS A 193 -9.24 -5.47 -14.92
CA LYS A 193 -10.39 -5.35 -14.01
C LYS A 193 -10.88 -6.70 -13.54
N LYS A 194 -10.97 -7.69 -14.44
CA LYS A 194 -11.39 -9.05 -14.10
C LYS A 194 -10.42 -9.71 -13.12
N ILE A 195 -9.11 -9.67 -13.38
CA ILE A 195 -8.08 -10.25 -12.49
C ILE A 195 -8.13 -9.60 -11.11
N THR A 196 -8.24 -8.26 -11.05
CA THR A 196 -8.36 -7.52 -9.79
C THR A 196 -9.63 -7.93 -9.03
N THR A 197 -10.78 -7.94 -9.70
CA THR A 197 -12.08 -8.31 -9.10
C THR A 197 -12.08 -9.74 -8.58
N ASP A 198 -11.63 -10.70 -9.39
CA ASP A 198 -11.55 -12.12 -9.03
C ASP A 198 -10.64 -12.35 -7.82
N SER A 199 -9.56 -11.57 -7.71
CA SER A 199 -8.62 -11.63 -6.58
C SER A 199 -9.20 -11.04 -5.31
N LEU A 200 -9.92 -9.92 -5.39
CA LEU A 200 -10.58 -9.29 -4.24
C LEU A 200 -11.76 -10.12 -3.73
N ASN A 201 -12.54 -10.74 -4.62
CA ASN A 201 -13.64 -11.61 -4.22
C ASN A 201 -13.16 -12.84 -3.43
N ALA A 202 -11.94 -13.33 -3.69
CA ALA A 202 -11.34 -14.41 -2.91
C ALA A 202 -11.24 -14.10 -1.41
N VAL A 203 -11.14 -12.81 -1.03
CA VAL A 203 -11.20 -12.36 0.37
C VAL A 203 -12.53 -12.73 1.02
N THR A 204 -13.63 -12.51 0.29
CA THR A 204 -15.00 -12.72 0.77
C THR A 204 -15.37 -14.21 0.85
N GLU A 205 -14.78 -15.04 -0.02
CA GLU A 205 -15.05 -16.47 -0.10
C GLU A 205 -14.26 -17.32 0.92
N ALA A 206 -13.56 -16.68 1.87
CA ALA A 206 -12.63 -17.33 2.79
C ALA A 206 -11.52 -18.15 2.08
N VAL A 207 -11.22 -17.81 0.82
CA VAL A 207 -10.17 -18.44 0.03
C VAL A 207 -8.83 -17.88 0.47
N VAL A 208 -8.00 -18.73 1.08
CA VAL A 208 -6.67 -18.34 1.59
C VAL A 208 -5.71 -17.98 0.45
N ARG A 209 -5.91 -18.58 -0.73
CA ARG A 209 -5.06 -18.40 -1.90
C ARG A 209 -5.84 -18.51 -3.20
N LYS A 210 -5.66 -17.55 -4.10
CA LYS A 210 -6.14 -17.58 -5.48
C LYS A 210 -4.96 -17.44 -6.43
N THR A 211 -4.97 -18.21 -7.51
CA THR A 211 -3.99 -18.10 -8.59
C THR A 211 -4.72 -17.87 -9.91
N ILE A 212 -4.22 -16.94 -10.72
CA ILE A 212 -4.74 -16.62 -12.06
C ILE A 212 -3.53 -16.53 -13.00
N VAL A 213 -3.56 -17.20 -14.15
CA VAL A 213 -2.46 -17.16 -15.14
C VAL A 213 -2.95 -16.50 -16.43
N LYS A 214 -2.20 -15.50 -16.92
CA LYS A 214 -2.47 -14.79 -18.17
C LYS A 214 -1.17 -14.38 -18.86
N ASN A 215 -1.04 -14.66 -20.16
CA ASN A 215 0.13 -14.37 -21.00
C ASN A 215 1.47 -14.78 -20.34
N GLY A 216 1.55 -15.98 -19.76
CA GLY A 216 2.77 -16.43 -19.10
C GLY A 216 3.06 -15.78 -17.75
N ILE A 217 2.19 -14.89 -17.25
CA ILE A 217 2.30 -14.31 -15.90
C ILE A 217 1.30 -14.97 -14.97
N GLU A 218 1.78 -15.40 -13.81
CA GLU A 218 1.01 -15.92 -12.70
C GLU A 218 0.76 -14.81 -11.67
N TYR A 219 -0.52 -14.55 -11.40
CA TYR A 219 -1.00 -13.66 -10.35
C TYR A 219 -1.48 -14.48 -9.16
N LYS A 220 -0.84 -14.31 -8.01
CA LYS A 220 -1.15 -14.98 -6.75
C LYS A 220 -1.67 -14.00 -5.72
N PHE A 221 -2.93 -14.17 -5.32
CA PHE A 221 -3.50 -13.47 -4.18
C PHE A 221 -3.48 -14.37 -2.95
N MET A 222 -2.97 -13.86 -1.83
CA MET A 222 -2.80 -14.62 -0.59
C MET A 222 -3.23 -13.80 0.62
N LYS A 223 -4.00 -14.41 1.51
CA LYS A 223 -4.26 -13.85 2.84
C LYS A 223 -3.09 -14.14 3.77
N THR A 224 -2.65 -13.13 4.52
CA THR A 224 -1.62 -13.23 5.56
C THR A 224 -2.22 -12.86 6.92
N ALA A 225 -1.44 -13.02 8.00
CA ALA A 225 -1.90 -12.68 9.35
C ALA A 225 -2.27 -11.19 9.49
N ASN A 226 -1.58 -10.31 8.76
CA ASN A 226 -1.67 -8.86 8.93
C ASN A 226 -2.23 -8.13 7.69
N GLY A 227 -2.78 -8.86 6.72
CA GLY A 227 -3.24 -8.26 5.47
C GLY A 227 -3.22 -9.24 4.30
N PHE A 228 -2.96 -8.73 3.11
CA PHE A 228 -2.96 -9.50 1.87
C PHE A 228 -1.68 -9.27 1.07
N VAL A 229 -1.33 -10.25 0.26
CA VAL A 229 -0.25 -10.17 -0.72
C VAL A 229 -0.84 -10.46 -2.08
N PHE A 230 -0.55 -9.60 -3.04
CA PHE A 230 -0.84 -9.82 -4.44
C PHE A 230 0.47 -9.83 -5.24
N ARG A 231 0.86 -11.00 -5.73
CA ARG A 231 2.14 -11.22 -6.41
C ARG A 231 1.94 -11.49 -7.89
N ALA A 232 2.79 -10.90 -8.73
CA ALA A 232 2.97 -11.24 -10.13
C ALA A 232 4.36 -11.90 -10.31
N SER A 233 4.39 -13.06 -10.95
CA SER A 233 5.62 -13.80 -11.28
C SER A 233 5.46 -14.51 -12.62
N GLU A 234 6.55 -14.88 -13.28
CA GLU A 234 6.47 -15.78 -14.44
C GLU A 234 5.79 -17.10 -14.05
N SER A 235 4.91 -17.59 -14.92
CA SER A 235 4.31 -18.92 -14.81
C SER A 235 5.35 -19.97 -15.20
N LYS A 236 5.51 -20.98 -14.34
CA LYS A 236 6.29 -22.18 -14.66
C LYS A 236 5.51 -23.15 -15.54
#